data_AF-A0A7V9JIC7-F1
#
_entry.id   AF-A0A7V9JIC7-F1
#
_cell.length_a   1.000
_cell.length_b   1.000
_cell.length_c   1.000
_cell.angle_alpha   90.00
_cell.angle_beta   90.00
_cell.angle_gamma   90.00
#
_symmetry.space_group_name_H-M   'P 1'
#
loop_
_entity.id
_entity.type
_entity.pdbx_description
1 polymer ?
#
loop_
_entity_poly.entity_id
_entity_poly.type
_entity_poly.pdbx_seq_one_letter_code
_entity_poly.pdbx_strand_id
1 'polypeptide(L)'
;MAKAAVQFACTECGYSAGRWFGKCPGCNAFGSLVEETPAAATAAPPKPVLRLVDVASDEAERISTGVPELDRVLGGGLVPGSLVLVGGEPGVGKSTLLLSALGAIAQSGRRALLVTGEESTAQVKLRAARLGGTDGVE
;
A
#
# COMPACT_ATOMS: atom_id res chain seq x y z
N MET A 1 31.08 9.11 12.58
CA MET A 1 30.84 7.87 11.81
C MET A 1 29.74 7.10 12.52
N ALA A 2 28.65 6.75 11.83
CA ALA A 2 27.57 5.97 12.44
C ALA A 2 28.07 4.54 12.69
N LYS A 3 28.01 4.09 13.95
CA LYS A 3 28.33 2.71 14.32
C LYS A 3 27.31 1.80 13.63
N ALA A 4 27.76 0.81 12.86
CA ALA A 4 26.86 -0.14 12.22
C ALA A 4 25.92 -0.75 13.27
N ALA A 5 24.61 -0.67 13.02
CA ALA A 5 23.63 -1.29 13.89
C ALA A 5 23.78 -2.82 13.76
N VAL A 6 24.17 -3.47 14.84
CA VAL A 6 24.25 -4.93 14.91
C VAL A 6 22.83 -5.48 15.00
N GLN A 7 22.45 -6.37 14.09
CA GLN A 7 21.15 -7.03 14.08
C GLN A 7 21.33 -8.52 14.34
N PHE A 8 20.47 -9.10 15.16
CA PHE A 8 20.42 -10.53 15.44
C PHE A 8 19.15 -11.10 14.84
N ALA A 9 19.23 -12.22 14.12
CA ALA A 9 18.08 -12.91 13.55
C ALA A 9 18.03 -14.36 14.05
N CYS A 10 16.82 -14.86 14.30
CA CYS A 10 16.60 -16.24 14.70
C CYS A 10 16.54 -17.16 13.48
N THR A 11 17.43 -18.16 13.40
CA THR A 11 17.47 -19.14 12.30
C THR A 11 16.25 -20.07 12.27
N GLU A 12 15.49 -20.16 13.35
CA GLU A 12 14.32 -21.06 13.47
C GLU A 12 12.99 -20.37 13.14
N CYS A 13 12.84 -19.08 13.49
CA CYS A 13 11.55 -18.39 13.33
C CYS A 13 11.63 -17.01 12.67
N GLY A 14 12.82 -16.53 12.30
CA GLY A 14 13.01 -15.23 11.66
C GLY A 14 12.84 -14.02 12.59
N TYR A 15 12.69 -14.22 13.90
CA TYR A 15 12.62 -13.10 14.85
C TYR A 15 13.92 -12.29 14.83
N SER A 16 13.81 -10.96 14.67
CA SER A 16 14.95 -10.05 14.64
C SER A 16 15.01 -9.10 15.84
N ALA A 17 16.20 -8.86 16.39
CA ALA A 17 16.43 -7.92 17.48
C ALA A 17 17.77 -7.17 17.35
N GLY A 18 17.84 -5.96 17.91
CA GLY A 18 19.06 -5.14 17.93
C GLY A 18 20.08 -5.48 19.03
N ARG A 19 19.86 -6.55 19.80
CA ARG A 19 20.79 -7.05 20.82
C ARG A 19 20.63 -8.55 21.00
N TRP A 20 21.69 -9.22 21.46
CA TRP A 20 21.66 -10.65 21.73
C TRP A 20 20.99 -10.95 23.08
N PHE A 21 20.15 -11.99 23.10
CA PHE A 21 19.38 -12.40 24.28
C PHE A 21 19.66 -13.85 24.73
N GLY A 22 20.53 -14.59 24.05
CA GLY A 22 20.82 -16.01 24.30
C GLY A 22 19.69 -16.98 23.91
N LYS A 23 18.45 -16.61 24.21
CA LYS A 23 17.21 -17.31 23.86
C LYS A 23 16.36 -16.44 22.95
N CYS A 24 15.80 -17.03 21.89
CA CYS A 24 14.90 -16.34 20.98
C CYS A 24 13.57 -15.97 21.66
N PRO A 25 13.16 -14.69 21.71
CA PRO A 25 11.85 -14.28 22.24
C PRO A 25 10.66 -14.79 21.41
N GLY A 26 10.85 -15.06 20.12
CA GLY A 26 9.78 -15.51 19.22
C GLY A 26 9.44 -16.99 19.35
N CYS A 27 10.45 -17.87 19.34
CA CYS A 27 10.24 -19.33 19.35
C CYS A 27 10.79 -20.03 20.60
N ASN A 28 11.35 -19.29 21.55
CA ASN A 28 11.97 -19.82 22.76
C ASN A 28 13.19 -20.75 22.56
N ALA A 29 13.67 -20.91 21.33
CA ALA A 29 14.87 -21.71 21.05
C ALA A 29 16.14 -21.05 21.58
N PHE A 30 17.07 -21.86 22.07
CA PHE A 30 18.39 -21.43 22.53
C PHE A 30 19.41 -21.54 21.38
N GLY A 31 20.35 -20.59 21.32
CA GLY A 31 21.44 -20.63 20.33
C GLY A 31 21.02 -20.37 18.88
N SER A 32 19.74 -20.08 18.61
CA SER A 32 19.22 -19.80 17.27
C SER A 32 19.35 -18.33 16.85
N LEU A 33 19.67 -17.42 17.77
CA LEU A 33 19.91 -16.00 17.47
C LEU A 33 21.36 -15.81 16.98
N VAL A 34 21.52 -15.60 15.68
CA VAL A 34 22.80 -15.33 15.02
C VAL A 34 22.92 -13.86 14.65
N GLU A 35 24.14 -13.33 14.66
CA GLU A 35 24.41 -11.97 14.21
C GLU A 35 24.35 -11.90 12.69
N GLU A 36 23.48 -11.05 12.17
CA GLU A 36 23.43 -10.70 10.75
C GLU A 36 24.09 -9.34 10.57
N THR A 37 25.09 -9.29 9.72
CA THR A 37 25.55 -8.01 9.18
C THR A 37 24.46 -7.53 8.23
N PRO A 38 23.82 -6.38 8.46
CA PRO A 38 22.87 -5.87 7.49
C PRO A 38 23.61 -5.77 6.15
N ALA A 39 23.06 -6.43 5.12
CA ALA A 39 23.57 -6.28 3.77
C ALA A 39 23.70 -4.78 3.52
N ALA A 40 24.89 -4.33 3.11
CA ALA A 40 25.14 -2.93 2.87
C ALA A 40 24.07 -2.45 1.88
N ALA A 41 23.08 -1.72 2.40
CA ALA A 41 22.13 -1.04 1.55
C ALA A 41 23.01 -0.16 0.67
N THR A 42 23.03 -0.44 -0.63
CA THR A 42 23.68 0.43 -1.61
C THR A 42 22.93 1.75 -1.54
N ALA A 43 23.40 2.63 -0.67
CA ALA A 43 22.88 3.97 -0.55
C ALA A 43 23.09 4.60 -1.92
N ALA A 44 21.98 4.89 -2.60
CA ALA A 44 22.02 5.65 -3.83
C ALA A 44 22.84 6.93 -3.55
N PRO A 45 23.71 7.35 -4.47
CA PRO A 45 24.46 8.59 -4.30
C PRO A 45 23.49 9.74 -4.02
N PRO A 46 23.87 10.72 -3.18
CA PRO A 46 23.00 11.84 -2.86
C PRO A 46 22.64 12.58 -4.15
N LYS A 47 21.34 12.72 -4.41
CA LYS A 47 20.85 13.52 -5.54
C LYS A 47 21.29 14.98 -5.34
N PRO A 48 21.71 15.69 -6.40
CA PRO A 48 22.07 17.10 -6.28
C PRO A 48 20.85 17.92 -5.85
N VAL A 49 21.11 19.02 -5.13
CA VAL A 49 20.08 20.00 -4.81
C VAL A 49 19.69 20.72 -6.10
N LEU A 50 18.43 20.63 -6.49
CA LEU A 50 17.87 21.32 -7.64
C LEU A 50 17.03 22.51 -7.18
N ARG A 51 17.05 23.61 -7.94
CA ARG A 51 16.03 24.65 -7.76
C ARG A 51 14.71 24.09 -8.26
N LEU A 52 13.60 24.46 -7.62
CA LEU A 52 12.28 23.94 -7.98
C LEU A 52 11.94 24.18 -9.46
N VAL A 53 12.37 25.31 -10.03
CA VAL A 53 12.17 25.67 -11.45
C VAL A 53 12.92 24.75 -12.43
N ASP A 54 13.95 24.05 -11.97
CA ASP A 54 14.74 23.12 -12.80
C ASP A 54 14.26 21.67 -12.63
N VAL A 55 13.24 21.42 -11.81
CA VAL A 55 12.65 20.09 -11.63
C VAL A 55 11.72 19.80 -12.79
N ALA A 56 12.05 18.78 -13.59
CA ALA A 56 11.15 18.28 -14.61
C ALA A 56 9.87 17.73 -13.97
N SER A 57 8.71 18.18 -14.43
CA SER A 57 7.43 17.60 -14.07
C SER A 57 7.11 16.45 -15.03
N ASP A 58 7.15 15.21 -14.54
CA ASP A 58 6.54 14.09 -15.25
C ASP A 58 5.04 14.03 -14.91
N GLU A 59 4.20 14.28 -15.90
CA GLU A 59 2.78 13.99 -15.79
C GLU A 59 2.58 12.48 -15.94
N ALA A 60 2.53 11.78 -14.80
CA ALA A 60 2.20 10.36 -14.79
C ALA A 60 0.80 10.14 -15.41
N GLU A 61 0.68 9.12 -16.26
CA GLU A 61 -0.60 8.73 -16.84
C GLU A 61 -1.58 8.37 -15.71
N ARG A 62 -2.64 9.17 -15.59
CA ARG A 62 -3.63 9.02 -14.52
C ARG A 62 -4.59 7.88 -14.83
N ILE A 63 -5.03 7.21 -13.77
CA ILE A 63 -6.05 6.17 -13.84
C ILE A 63 -7.40 6.83 -13.51
N SER A 64 -8.27 6.95 -14.51
CA SER A 64 -9.64 7.41 -14.28
C SER A 64 -10.36 6.45 -13.33
N THR A 65 -11.09 7.02 -12.38
CA THR A 65 -11.96 6.27 -11.46
C THR A 65 -13.31 5.95 -12.09
N GLY A 66 -13.62 6.48 -13.28
CA GLY A 66 -14.93 6.40 -13.91
C GLY A 66 -16.02 7.22 -13.19
N VAL A 67 -15.69 7.92 -12.10
CA VAL A 67 -16.58 8.83 -11.39
C VAL A 67 -16.09 10.28 -11.65
N PRO A 68 -16.76 11.05 -12.53
CA PRO A 68 -16.23 12.33 -13.02
C PRO A 68 -15.88 13.34 -11.91
N GLU A 69 -16.73 13.46 -10.89
CA GLU A 69 -16.46 14.39 -9.78
C GLU A 69 -15.31 13.92 -8.88
N LEU A 70 -15.11 12.60 -8.74
CA LEU A 70 -13.95 12.07 -8.02
C LEU A 70 -12.67 12.33 -8.81
N ASP A 71 -12.69 12.08 -10.13
CA ASP A 71 -11.57 12.39 -11.01
C ASP A 71 -11.22 13.89 -10.96
N ARG A 72 -12.23 14.77 -10.96
CA ARG A 72 -12.03 16.22 -10.80
C ARG A 72 -11.32 16.55 -9.48
N VAL A 73 -11.77 15.98 -8.36
CA VAL A 73 -11.13 16.20 -7.04
C VAL A 73 -9.70 15.67 -7.01
N LEU A 74 -9.43 14.56 -7.70
CA LEU A 74 -8.09 13.96 -7.80
C LEU A 74 -7.17 14.66 -8.83
N GLY A 75 -7.68 15.65 -9.58
CA GLY A 75 -6.92 16.34 -10.62
C GLY A 75 -6.79 15.55 -11.93
N GLY A 76 -7.82 14.80 -12.31
CA GLY A 76 -7.89 13.98 -13.53
C GLY A 76 -7.82 12.47 -13.28
N GLY A 77 -7.96 12.02 -12.04
CA GLY A 77 -7.89 10.59 -11.66
C GLY A 77 -6.69 10.24 -10.78
N LEU A 78 -6.56 8.95 -10.45
CA LEU A 78 -5.55 8.42 -9.55
C LEU A 78 -4.15 8.48 -10.17
N VAL A 79 -3.16 8.90 -9.38
CA VAL A 79 -1.75 8.85 -9.77
C VAL A 79 -1.21 7.45 -9.45
N PRO A 80 -0.50 6.76 -10.36
CA PRO A 80 0.12 5.48 -10.08
C PRO A 80 1.07 5.55 -8.87
N GLY A 81 1.01 4.56 -7.97
CA GLY A 81 1.82 4.54 -6.75
C GLY A 81 1.41 5.55 -5.68
N SER A 82 0.25 6.19 -5.81
CA SER A 82 -0.31 7.08 -4.78
C SER A 82 -1.18 6.34 -3.78
N LEU A 83 -1.38 6.96 -2.61
CA LEU A 83 -2.34 6.54 -1.59
C LEU A 83 -3.37 7.65 -1.41
N VAL A 84 -4.65 7.30 -1.49
CA VAL A 84 -5.77 8.24 -1.30
C VAL A 84 -6.61 7.80 -0.10
N LEU A 85 -6.86 8.74 0.82
CA LEU A 85 -7.73 8.53 1.97
C LEU A 85 -9.10 9.17 1.71
N VAL A 86 -10.17 8.36 1.77
CA VAL A 86 -11.55 8.84 1.65
C VAL A 86 -12.18 8.91 3.05
N GLY A 87 -12.28 10.13 3.59
CA GLY A 87 -12.91 10.41 4.88
C GLY A 87 -14.39 10.80 4.76
N GLY A 88 -15.12 10.71 5.87
CA GLY A 88 -16.51 11.16 5.97
C GLY A 88 -17.31 10.39 7.03
N GLU A 89 -18.47 10.92 7.40
CA GLU A 89 -19.34 10.33 8.42
C GLU A 89 -19.79 8.91 8.06
N PRO A 90 -20.10 8.04 9.04
CA PRO A 90 -20.76 6.77 8.77
C PRO A 90 -22.04 6.99 7.95
N GLY A 91 -22.25 6.17 6.91
CA GLY A 91 -23.43 6.29 6.05
C GLY A 91 -23.36 7.33 4.92
N VAL A 92 -22.36 8.21 4.87
CA VAL A 92 -22.22 9.23 3.80
C VAL A 92 -22.00 8.65 2.40
N GLY A 93 -21.76 7.34 2.28
CA GLY A 93 -21.62 6.65 1.00
C GLY A 93 -20.20 6.34 0.55
N LYS A 94 -19.19 6.39 1.44
CA LYS A 94 -17.78 6.08 1.12
C LYS A 94 -17.62 4.74 0.37
N SER A 95 -18.12 3.65 0.95
CA SER A 95 -18.01 2.32 0.33
C SER A 95 -18.79 2.24 -0.99
N THR A 96 -19.90 2.97 -1.11
CA THR A 96 -20.71 3.01 -2.35
C THR A 96 -19.94 3.72 -3.47
N LEU A 97 -19.30 4.86 -3.16
CA LEU A 97 -18.43 5.59 -4.08
C LEU A 97 -17.25 4.72 -4.52
N LEU A 98 -16.55 4.09 -3.56
CA LEU A 98 -15.39 3.24 -3.83
C LEU A 98 -15.76 2.01 -4.65
N LEU A 99 -16.88 1.34 -4.37
CA LEU A 99 -17.35 0.20 -5.16
C LEU A 99 -17.65 0.60 -6.61
N SER A 100 -18.28 1.77 -6.82
CA SER A 100 -18.56 2.28 -8.16
C SER A 100 -17.27 2.57 -8.92
N ALA A 101 -16.30 3.20 -8.26
CA ALA A 101 -14.99 3.48 -8.84
C ALA A 101 -14.20 2.20 -9.18
N LEU A 102 -14.17 1.22 -8.27
CA LEU A 102 -13.50 -0.06 -8.50
C LEU A 102 -14.12 -0.81 -9.67
N GLY A 103 -15.46 -0.82 -9.77
CA GLY A 103 -16.16 -1.43 -10.90
C GLY A 103 -15.78 -0.80 -12.24
N ALA A 104 -15.74 0.54 -12.32
CA ALA A 104 -15.32 1.23 -13.54
C ALA A 104 -13.84 1.00 -13.88
N ILE A 105 -12.95 1.00 -12.88
CA ILE A 105 -11.53 0.69 -13.07
C ILE A 105 -11.36 -0.74 -13.61
N ALA A 106 -12.09 -1.72 -13.05
CA ALA A 106 -12.07 -3.09 -13.53
C ALA A 106 -12.54 -3.20 -14.99
N GLN A 107 -13.65 -2.53 -15.33
CA GLN A 107 -14.20 -2.51 -16.69
C GLN A 107 -13.27 -1.85 -17.71
N SER A 108 -12.37 -0.96 -17.28
CA SER A 108 -11.32 -0.38 -18.13
C SER A 108 -10.16 -1.35 -18.45
N GLY A 109 -10.24 -2.60 -17.97
CA GLY A 109 -9.22 -3.63 -18.18
C GLY A 109 -8.07 -3.61 -17.16
N ARG A 110 -8.20 -2.83 -16.08
CA ARG A 110 -7.22 -2.79 -14.99
C ARG A 110 -7.65 -3.72 -13.86
N ARG A 111 -6.68 -4.37 -13.19
CA ARG A 111 -6.97 -5.19 -12.01
C ARG A 111 -7.34 -4.28 -10.83
N ALA A 112 -8.41 -4.63 -10.14
CA ALA A 112 -8.89 -3.96 -8.94
C ALA A 112 -9.14 -5.02 -7.86
N LEU A 113 -8.73 -4.75 -6.61
CA LEU A 113 -8.89 -5.64 -5.46
C LEU A 113 -9.59 -4.89 -4.34
N LEU A 114 -10.68 -5.44 -3.81
CA LEU A 114 -11.33 -4.91 -2.62
C LEU A 114 -10.96 -5.73 -1.38
N VAL A 115 -10.28 -5.09 -0.44
CA VAL A 115 -10.01 -5.65 0.88
C VAL A 115 -10.96 -5.04 1.90
N THR A 116 -11.74 -5.85 2.61
CA THR A 116 -12.67 -5.39 3.64
C THR A 116 -12.68 -6.32 4.85
N GLY A 117 -12.81 -5.73 6.04
CA GLY A 117 -13.08 -6.44 7.29
C GLY A 117 -14.37 -5.98 8.00
N GLU A 118 -15.07 -4.99 7.43
CA GLU A 118 -16.26 -4.36 8.03
C GLU A 118 -17.57 -5.06 7.61
N GLU A 119 -17.61 -5.60 6.39
CA GLU A 119 -18.80 -6.23 5.80
C GLU A 119 -18.46 -7.60 5.22
N SER A 120 -19.43 -8.51 5.20
CA SER A 120 -19.24 -9.83 4.56
C SER A 120 -19.15 -9.71 3.04
N THR A 121 -18.42 -10.63 2.41
CA THR A 121 -18.29 -10.70 0.94
C THR A 121 -19.64 -10.79 0.23
N ALA A 122 -20.62 -11.51 0.81
CA ALA A 122 -21.97 -11.59 0.28
C ALA A 122 -22.72 -10.25 0.29
N GLN A 123 -22.59 -9.47 1.37
CA GLN A 123 -23.21 -8.14 1.47
C GLN A 123 -22.60 -7.17 0.46
N VAL A 124 -21.27 -7.18 0.33
CA VAL A 124 -20.56 -6.37 -0.65
C VAL A 124 -21.00 -6.72 -2.07
N LYS A 125 -21.06 -8.01 -2.42
CA LYS A 125 -21.53 -8.47 -3.74
C LYS A 125 -22.93 -7.97 -4.07
N LEU A 126 -23.86 -8.04 -3.12
CA LEU A 126 -25.24 -7.54 -3.30
C LEU A 126 -25.30 -6.02 -3.50
N ARG A 127 -24.39 -5.25 -2.90
CA ARG A 127 -24.30 -3.79 -3.11
C ARG A 127 -23.70 -3.48 -4.47
N ALA A 128 -22.59 -4.14 -4.82
CA ALA A 128 -21.93 -4.01 -6.12
C ALA A 128 -22.90 -4.29 -7.29
N ALA A 129 -23.72 -5.34 -7.19
CA ALA A 129 -24.72 -5.67 -8.21
C ALA A 129 -25.72 -4.53 -8.46
N ARG A 130 -26.08 -3.75 -7.44
CA ARG A 130 -26.99 -2.60 -7.56
C ARG A 130 -26.34 -1.37 -8.20
N LEU A 131 -25.00 -1.31 -8.19
CA LEU A 131 -24.22 -0.18 -8.69
C LEU A 131 -23.75 -0.38 -10.14
N GLY A 132 -24.26 -1.39 -10.85
CA GLY A 132 -23.87 -1.71 -12.22
C GLY A 132 -22.89 -2.88 -12.35
N GLY A 133 -22.60 -3.58 -11.24
CA GLY A 133 -21.72 -4.75 -11.23
C GLY A 133 -20.24 -4.39 -11.09
N THR A 134 -19.49 -5.29 -10.49
CA THR A 134 -18.03 -5.17 -10.29
C THR A 134 -17.33 -6.36 -10.94
N ASP A 135 -17.75 -6.73 -12.14
CA ASP A 135 -17.13 -7.81 -12.90
C ASP A 135 -15.66 -7.43 -13.17
N GLY A 136 -14.73 -8.27 -12.70
CA GLY A 136 -13.29 -8.02 -12.75
C GLY A 136 -12.69 -7.34 -11.52
N VAL A 137 -13.49 -7.02 -10.50
CA VAL A 137 -12.97 -6.69 -9.16
C VAL A 137 -12.76 -8.00 -8.38
N GLU A 138 -11.52 -8.21 -7.94
CA GLU A 138 -11.11 -9.32 -7.07
C GLU A 138 -11.45 -9.05 -5.60
#